data_AF-A0A2C2U3Q2-F1
#
_entry.id   AF-A0A2C2U3Q2-F1
#
_cell.length_a   1.000
_cell.length_b   1.000
_cell.length_c   1.000
_cell.angle_alpha   90.00
_cell.angle_beta   90.00
_cell.angle_gamma   90.00
#
_symmetry.space_group_name_H-M   'P 1'
#
loop_
_entity.id
_entity.type
_entity.pdbx_description
1 polymer ?
#
loop_
_entity_poly.entity_id
_entity_poly.type
_entity_poly.pdbx_seq_one_letter_code
_entity_poly.pdbx_strand_id
1 'polypeptide(L)' 'MYRFAWQSDSPLYPLNTSENTNDNGLYTGTPGTVYNQATGLGTPGISALANKFTKKREADPIDQK' A
#
# COMPACT_ATOMS: atom_id res chain seq x y z
N MET A 1 -3.76 -6.69 -4.52
CA MET A 1 -2.85 -5.62 -4.06
C MET A 1 -3.33 -4.23 -4.47
N TYR A 2 -3.42 -3.89 -5.76
CA TYR A 2 -3.89 -2.54 -6.20
C TYR A 2 -5.25 -2.12 -5.61
N ARG A 3 -6.21 -3.04 -5.45
CA ARG A 3 -7.48 -2.72 -4.80
C ARG A 3 -7.35 -2.27 -3.34
N PHE A 4 -6.33 -2.73 -2.60
CA PHE A 4 -6.04 -2.26 -1.24
C PHE A 4 -5.29 -0.91 -1.26
N ALA A 5 -4.61 -0.59 -2.35
CA ALA A 5 -3.88 0.68 -2.52
C ALA A 5 -4.83 1.89 -2.59
N TRP A 6 -6.01 1.71 -3.18
CA TRP A 6 -7.01 2.78 -3.38
C TRP A 6 -7.97 2.99 -2.20
N GLN A 7 -7.81 2.24 -1.11
CA GLN A 7 -8.64 2.41 0.09
C GLN A 7 -8.06 3.50 0.99
N SER A 8 -8.92 4.25 1.68
CA SER A 8 -8.50 5.31 2.61
C SER A 8 -7.64 4.78 3.76
N ASP A 9 -7.84 3.53 4.16
CA ASP A 9 -7.06 2.78 5.14
C ASP A 9 -6.09 1.78 4.46
N SER A 10 -5.41 2.24 3.41
CA SER A 10 -4.49 1.38 2.65
C SER A 10 -3.40 0.79 3.55
N PRO A 11 -3.10 -0.52 3.44
CA PRO A 11 -1.99 -1.13 4.16
C PRO A 11 -0.65 -0.95 3.43
N LEU A 12 -0.59 -0.09 2.40
CA LEU A 12 0.58 0.11 1.54
C LEU A 12 1.09 1.55 1.69
N TYR A 13 2.41 1.69 1.83
CA TYR A 13 3.05 2.96 2.16
C TYR A 13 4.08 3.35 1.07
N PRO A 14 3.66 4.08 0.01
CA PRO A 14 4.59 4.59 -1.00
C PRO A 14 5.53 5.65 -0.39
N LEU A 15 6.81 5.62 -0.78
CA LEU A 15 7.80 6.61 -0.32
C LEU A 15 7.64 7.89 -1.13
N ASN A 16 6.67 8.71 -0.76
CA ASN A 16 6.31 9.93 -1.50
C ASN A 16 6.78 11.22 -0.84
N THR A 17 7.68 11.13 0.14
CA THR A 17 8.22 12.31 0.81
C THR A 17 9.10 13.09 -0.15
N SER A 18 8.69 14.32 -0.47
CA SER A 18 9.48 15.30 -1.20
C SER A 18 10.26 16.17 -0.20
N GLU A 19 11.12 15.57 0.61
CA GLU A 19 11.98 16.32 1.53
C GLU A 19 13.30 16.66 0.85
N ASN A 20 13.85 17.82 1.17
CA ASN A 20 15.17 18.30 0.71
C ASN A 20 16.36 17.56 1.36
N THR A 21 16.10 16.64 2.29
CA THR A 21 17.08 15.82 3.01
C THR A 21 17.17 14.40 2.48
N ASN A 22 16.37 14.03 1.48
CA ASN A 22 16.53 12.77 0.77
C ASN A 22 17.64 12.92 -0.29
N ASP A 23 18.88 12.63 0.12
CA ASP A 23 20.04 12.62 -0.79
C ASP A 23 19.96 11.52 -1.87
N ASN A 24 18.97 10.63 -1.77
CA ASN A 24 18.72 9.59 -2.74
C ASN A 24 17.57 10.02 -3.67
N GLY A 25 17.92 10.77 -4.71
CA GLY A 25 17.00 11.25 -5.77
C GLY A 25 16.22 10.15 -6.50
N LEU A 26 16.51 8.88 -6.20
CA LEU A 26 15.75 7.72 -6.64
C LEU A 26 14.40 7.58 -5.95
N TYR A 27 14.15 8.18 -4.78
CA TYR A 27 12.90 7.96 -4.03
C TYR A 27 11.98 9.17 -3.93
N THR A 28 12.25 10.24 -4.68
CA THR A 28 11.36 11.41 -4.68
C THR A 28 10.06 11.07 -5.41
N GLY A 29 8.99 10.91 -4.64
CA GLY A 29 7.64 10.76 -5.18
C GLY A 29 6.86 12.07 -5.13
N THR A 30 5.62 12.01 -5.63
CA THR A 30 4.66 13.10 -5.45
C THR A 30 3.88 12.85 -4.16
N PRO A 31 3.95 13.76 -3.17
CA PRO A 31 3.19 13.63 -1.93
C PRO A 31 1.70 13.37 -2.21
N GLY A 32 1.10 12.44 -1.47
CA GLY A 32 -0.33 12.12 -1.57
C GLY A 32 -0.73 11.20 -2.72
N THR A 33 0.19 10.73 -3.56
CA THR A 33 -0.16 9.70 -4.57
C THR A 33 -0.15 8.29 -3.97
N VAL A 34 -0.88 7.38 -4.60
CA VAL A 34 -0.91 5.95 -4.23
C VAL A 34 0.28 5.18 -4.85
N TYR A 35 0.99 5.80 -5.79
CA TYR A 35 2.06 5.19 -6.57
C TYR A 35 3.25 6.12 -6.70
N ASN A 36 4.43 5.56 -6.50
CA ASN A 36 5.73 6.16 -6.76
C ASN A 36 6.41 5.38 -7.89
N GLN A 37 7.02 6.04 -8.87
CA GLN A 37 7.68 5.34 -9.99
C GLN A 37 8.86 4.45 -9.57
N ALA A 38 9.59 4.82 -8.54
CA ALA A 38 10.75 4.08 -8.06
C ALA A 38 10.41 3.02 -7.02
N THR A 39 9.42 3.26 -6.16
CA THR A 39 9.04 2.31 -5.09
C THR A 39 7.74 1.56 -5.36
N GLY A 40 7.05 1.85 -6.46
CA GLY A 40 5.72 1.32 -6.76
C GLY A 40 4.72 1.70 -5.66
N LEU A 41 4.07 0.69 -5.09
CA LEU A 41 3.15 0.85 -3.95
C LEU A 41 3.87 1.01 -2.60
N GLY A 42 5.21 0.98 -2.60
CA GLY A 42 6.05 1.08 -1.42
C GLY A 42 6.02 -0.17 -0.54
N THR A 43 6.05 0.03 0.77
CA THR A 43 6.17 -1.07 1.73
C THR A 43 4.82 -1.52 2.27
N PRO A 44 4.60 -2.83 2.45
CA PRO A 44 3.38 -3.33 3.08
C PRO A 44 3.47 -3.28 4.60
N GLY A 45 2.44 -2.73 5.25
CA GLY A 45 2.19 -2.96 6.67
C GLY A 45 1.68 -4.38 6.88
N ILE A 46 2.57 -5.31 7.27
CA ILE A 46 2.28 -6.75 7.31
C ILE A 46 1.02 -7.08 8.12
N SER A 47 0.86 -6.50 9.30
CA SER A 47 -0.33 -6.72 10.14
C SER A 47 -1.61 -6.20 9.48
N ALA A 48 -1.61 -4.96 8.99
CA ALA A 48 -2.77 -4.37 8.32
C ALA A 48 -3.14 -5.13 7.03
N LEU A 49 -2.14 -5.56 6.27
CA LEU A 49 -2.32 -6.33 5.05
C LEU A 49 -2.91 -7.73 5.36
N ALA A 50 -2.39 -8.42 6.37
CA ALA A 50 -2.92 -9.72 6.81
C ALA A 50 -4.39 -9.60 7.25
N ASN A 51 -4.73 -8.55 8.00
CA ASN A 51 -6.11 -8.28 8.42
C ASN A 51 -7.04 -8.08 7.21
N LYS A 52 -6.61 -7.34 6.17
CA LYS A 52 -7.37 -7.16 4.93
C LYS A 52 -7.65 -8.48 4.22
N PHE A 53 -6.68 -9.40 4.21
CA PHE A 53 -6.85 -10.73 3.60
C PHE A 53 -7.81 -11.63 4.39
N THR A 54 -7.77 -11.58 5.72
CA THR A 54 -8.67 -12.38 6.56
C THR A 54 -10.10 -11.83 6.54
N LYS A 55 -10.29 -10.51 6.69
CA LYS A 55 -11.62 -9.88 6.61
C LYS A 55 -12.32 -10.16 5.27
N LYS A 56 -11.56 -10.25 4.17
CA LYS A 56 -12.10 -10.65 2.87
C LYS A 56 -12.60 -12.10 2.87
N ARG A 57 -11.87 -13.04 3.49
CA ARG A 57 -12.28 -14.46 3.58
C ARG A 57 -13.56 -14.67 4.40
N GLU A 58 -13.86 -13.77 5.32
CA GLU A 58 -15.12 -13.79 6.09
C GLU A 58 -16.29 -13.21 5.27
N ALA A 59 -16.01 -12.22 4.41
CA ALA A 59 -17.01 -11.59 3.55
C ALA A 59 -17.34 -12.42 2.29
N ASP A 60 -16.42 -13.28 1.84
CA ASP A 60 -16.63 -14.23 0.75
C ASP A 60 -16.82 -15.64 1.36
N PRO A 61 -18.05 -16.11 1.64
CA PRO A 61 -18.25 -17.45 2.17
C PRO A 61 -17.65 -18.47 1.21
N ILE A 62 -16.67 -19.22 1.72
CA ILE A 62 -15.98 -20.26 0.98
C ILE A 62 -17.03 -21.32 0.64
N ASP A 63 -17.26 -21.51 -0.65
CA ASP A 63 -18.10 -22.55 -1.25
C ASP A 63 -18.01 -23.85 -0.45
N GLN A 64 -19.05 -24.12 0.35
CA GLN A 64 -19.26 -25.41 1.00
C GLN A 64 -19.84 -26.34 -0.08
N LYS A 65 -18.97 -27.00 -0.84
CA LYS A 65 -19.30 -28.14 -1.69
C LYS A 65 -18.55 -29.38 -1.23
#